data_AF-A0A2K2THR4-F1
#
_entry.id   AF-A0A2K2THR4-F1
#
_cell.length_a   1.000
_cell.length_b   1.000
_cell.length_c   1.000
_cell.angle_alpha   90.00
_cell.angle_beta   90.00
_cell.angle_gamma   90.00
#
_symmetry.space_group_name_H-M   'P 1'
#
loop_
_entity.id
_entity.type
_entity.pdbx_description
1 polymer ?
#
loop_
_entity_poly.entity_id
_entity_poly.type
_entity_poly.pdbx_seq_one_letter_code
_entity_poly.pdbx_strand_id
1 'polypeptide(L)'
;MSSITALGLVLMLLMIAVGGRQGWSAFLSLLLNFGFLFFAIILIAFHVPPMMVTLMTGVIILAITIFMSEDDLRTTVTAFWASVVVLLVLVVLIYLVEHWAMAQGFGLEDSDDLEGMSTAIGISYLKVIITTAALSTLGAIAEAAMAIAAGLTEILGEHPDLSDNRLMQSGMEIGKQIIGTTLNTLFFGFFGGLLALFIWFAGLNYSFGTIVNDKIFVSEIIAVLISFIAVIVTVPASTMIMIWQKHRGIDKDEVVK
;
A
#
# COMPACT_ATOMS: atom_id res chain seq x y z
N MET A 1 25.25 14.16 -14.47
CA MET A 1 24.18 13.73 -13.54
C MET A 1 23.28 12.78 -14.31
N SER A 2 22.93 11.62 -13.76
CA SER A 2 21.95 10.74 -14.42
C SER A 2 20.56 11.36 -14.37
N SER A 3 19.68 11.02 -15.30
CA SER A 3 18.29 11.53 -15.32
C SER A 3 17.57 11.26 -14.00
N ILE A 4 17.84 10.12 -13.35
CA ILE A 4 17.30 9.74 -12.04
C ILE A 4 17.75 10.74 -10.97
N THR A 5 19.05 11.05 -10.91
CA THR A 5 19.56 12.03 -9.91
C THR A 5 18.99 13.43 -10.14
N ALA A 6 18.78 13.82 -11.40
CA ALA A 6 18.18 15.12 -11.72
C ALA A 6 16.71 15.18 -11.27
N LEU A 7 15.90 14.17 -11.60
CA LEU A 7 14.50 14.10 -11.19
C LEU A 7 14.35 13.99 -9.68
N GLY A 8 15.21 13.22 -9.00
CA GLY A 8 15.21 13.12 -7.53
C GLY A 8 15.48 14.46 -6.85
N LEU A 9 16.42 15.25 -7.36
CA LEU A 9 16.69 16.59 -6.84
C LEU A 9 15.53 17.56 -7.11
N VAL A 10 14.95 17.52 -8.31
CA VAL A 10 13.76 18.34 -8.63
C VAL A 10 12.60 17.98 -7.71
N LEU A 11 12.32 16.69 -7.50
CA LEU A 11 11.28 16.24 -6.58
C LEU A 11 11.53 16.73 -5.16
N MET A 12 12.75 16.54 -4.63
CA MET A 12 13.13 17.02 -3.31
C MET A 12 12.91 18.53 -3.17
N LEU A 13 13.37 19.32 -4.14
CA LEU A 13 13.23 20.77 -4.12
C LEU A 13 11.76 21.19 -4.15
N LEU A 14 10.93 20.56 -4.99
CA LEU A 14 9.49 20.86 -5.07
C LEU A 14 8.75 20.48 -3.79
N MET A 15 9.06 19.32 -3.21
CA MET A 15 8.46 18.89 -1.94
C MET A 15 8.80 19.86 -0.82
N ILE A 16 10.06 20.29 -0.70
CA ILE A 16 10.48 21.28 0.30
C ILE A 16 9.84 22.65 0.01
N ALA A 17 9.77 23.07 -1.25
CA ALA A 17 9.23 24.37 -1.63
C ALA A 17 7.71 24.48 -1.34
N VAL A 18 6.95 23.40 -1.55
CA VAL A 18 5.49 23.39 -1.37
C VAL A 18 5.09 22.93 0.03
N GLY A 19 5.68 21.84 0.53
CA GLY A 19 5.35 21.21 1.81
C GLY A 19 6.23 21.64 2.99
N GLY A 20 7.24 22.48 2.76
CA GLY A 20 8.15 22.96 3.81
C GLY A 20 8.81 21.81 4.59
N ARG A 21 8.66 21.82 5.91
CA ARG A 21 9.19 20.78 6.81
C ARG A 21 8.54 19.42 6.56
N GLN A 22 7.24 19.40 6.28
CA GLN A 22 6.49 18.17 6.01
C GLN A 22 6.88 17.57 4.67
N GLY A 23 7.17 18.42 3.68
CA GLY A 23 7.75 18.01 2.40
C GLY A 23 9.12 17.34 2.52
N TRP A 24 10.01 17.89 3.35
CA TRP A 24 11.29 17.23 3.68
C TRP A 24 11.08 15.88 4.36
N SER A 25 10.17 15.83 5.35
CA SER A 25 9.84 14.60 6.08
C SER A 25 9.32 13.51 5.14
N ALA A 26 8.39 13.86 4.24
CA ALA A 26 7.83 12.94 3.25
C ALA A 26 8.89 12.43 2.26
N PHE A 27 9.82 13.30 1.81
CA PHE A 27 10.93 12.86 0.96
C PHE A 27 11.88 11.91 1.70
N LEU A 28 12.20 12.18 2.96
CA LEU A 28 13.03 11.30 3.77
C LEU A 28 12.34 9.96 4.05
N SER A 29 11.03 9.98 4.32
CA SER A 29 10.19 8.78 4.47
C SER A 29 10.25 7.90 3.22
N LEU A 30 10.14 8.49 2.02
CA LEU A 30 10.30 7.78 0.76
C LEU A 30 11.66 7.07 0.63
N LEU A 31 12.76 7.76 0.96
CA LEU A 31 14.10 7.18 0.93
C LEU A 31 14.27 6.03 1.94
N LEU A 32 13.74 6.21 3.15
CA LEU A 32 13.75 5.16 4.18
C LEU A 32 12.95 3.94 3.75
N ASN A 33 11.74 4.14 3.23
CA ASN A 33 10.89 3.08 2.71
C ASN A 33 11.59 2.31 1.57
N PHE A 34 12.23 3.01 0.63
CA PHE A 34 13.04 2.39 -0.41
C PHE A 34 14.18 1.54 0.19
N GLY A 35 14.89 2.06 1.20
CA GLY A 35 15.92 1.33 1.91
C GLY A 35 15.40 0.07 2.60
N PHE A 36 14.25 0.14 3.27
CA PHE A 36 13.62 -1.02 3.93
C PHE A 36 13.10 -2.06 2.95
N LEU A 37 12.55 -1.64 1.80
CA LEU A 37 12.18 -2.55 0.71
C LEU A 37 13.40 -3.27 0.16
N PHE A 38 14.50 -2.55 -0.10
CA PHE A 38 15.74 -3.16 -0.57
C PHE A 38 16.33 -4.12 0.45
N PHE A 39 16.31 -3.75 1.74
CA PHE A 39 16.74 -4.62 2.83
C PHE A 39 15.88 -5.89 2.93
N ALA A 40 14.55 -5.78 2.75
CA ALA A 40 13.66 -6.94 2.70
C ALA A 40 14.02 -7.91 1.57
N ILE A 41 14.30 -7.38 0.38
CA ILE A 41 14.75 -8.19 -0.76
C ILE A 41 16.05 -8.95 -0.41
N ILE A 42 17.02 -8.26 0.20
CA ILE A 42 18.27 -8.88 0.65
C ILE A 42 18.02 -10.01 1.66
N LEU A 43 17.20 -9.76 2.69
CA LEU A 43 16.89 -10.79 3.70
C LEU A 43 16.24 -12.02 3.09
N ILE A 44 15.30 -11.82 2.16
CA ILE A 44 14.65 -12.91 1.43
C ILE A 44 15.69 -13.68 0.61
N ALA A 45 16.59 -12.99 -0.10
CA ALA A 45 17.68 -13.61 -0.85
C ALA A 45 18.63 -14.43 0.05
N PHE A 46 18.84 -14.01 1.31
CA PHE A 46 19.55 -14.78 2.35
C PHE A 46 18.68 -15.88 3.01
N HIS A 47 17.57 -16.26 2.38
CA HIS A 47 16.68 -17.36 2.79
C HIS A 47 15.99 -17.14 4.15
N VAL A 48 15.90 -15.89 4.62
CA VAL A 48 15.03 -15.56 5.76
C VAL A 48 13.58 -15.79 5.33
N PRO A 49 12.71 -16.36 6.19
CA PRO A 49 11.33 -16.68 5.82
C PRO A 49 10.58 -15.45 5.26
N PRO A 50 10.12 -15.47 3.99
CA PRO A 50 9.58 -14.29 3.33
C PRO A 50 8.40 -13.66 4.09
N MET A 51 7.48 -14.47 4.57
CA MET A 51 6.33 -14.03 5.36
C MET A 51 6.71 -13.20 6.59
N MET A 52 7.78 -13.59 7.29
CA MET A 52 8.24 -12.87 8.47
C MET A 52 8.83 -11.51 8.06
N VAL A 53 9.61 -11.49 6.97
CA VAL A 53 10.16 -10.26 6.39
C VAL A 53 9.02 -9.33 5.96
N THR A 54 8.00 -9.84 5.27
CA THR A 54 6.83 -9.07 4.83
C THR A 54 6.13 -8.38 5.99
N LEU A 55 5.83 -9.10 7.07
CA LEU A 55 5.11 -8.54 8.22
C LEU A 55 5.97 -7.50 8.95
N MET A 56 7.24 -7.80 9.22
CA MET A 56 8.12 -6.87 9.93
C MET A 56 8.38 -5.60 9.10
N THR A 57 8.80 -5.77 7.85
CA THR A 57 9.05 -4.64 6.95
C THR A 57 7.77 -3.86 6.67
N GLY A 58 6.63 -4.54 6.51
CA GLY A 58 5.35 -3.88 6.28
C GLY A 58 4.95 -2.99 7.45
N VAL A 59 5.05 -3.47 8.69
CA VAL A 59 4.78 -2.65 9.89
C VAL A 59 5.75 -1.47 9.99
N ILE A 60 7.04 -1.66 9.68
CA ILE A 60 8.04 -0.59 9.68
C ILE A 60 7.72 0.47 8.63
N ILE A 61 7.42 0.06 7.40
CA ILE A 61 7.04 0.97 6.30
C ILE A 61 5.78 1.75 6.66
N LEU A 62 4.77 1.09 7.23
CA LEU A 62 3.55 1.77 7.69
C LEU A 62 3.88 2.80 8.77
N ALA A 63 4.71 2.45 9.76
CA ALA A 63 5.11 3.38 10.81
C ALA A 63 5.86 4.60 10.22
N ILE A 64 6.85 4.38 9.36
CA ILE A 64 7.64 5.45 8.74
C ILE A 64 6.76 6.33 7.86
N THR A 65 5.88 5.74 7.06
CA THR A 65 4.98 6.49 6.19
C THR A 65 4.03 7.36 7.00
N ILE A 66 3.38 6.78 8.01
CA ILE A 66 2.31 7.44 8.77
C ILE A 66 2.87 8.49 9.72
N PHE A 67 3.82 8.14 10.59
CA PHE A 67 4.33 9.05 11.62
C PHE A 67 5.25 10.16 11.08
N MET A 68 5.77 10.02 9.85
CA MET A 68 6.51 11.10 9.20
C MET A 68 5.61 11.98 8.33
N SER A 69 4.37 11.55 8.05
CA SER A 69 3.45 12.27 7.18
C SER A 69 2.69 13.38 7.90
N GLU A 70 2.45 13.29 9.21
CA GLU A 70 1.67 14.27 9.96
C GLU A 70 2.11 14.33 11.42
N ASP A 71 1.97 15.50 12.04
CA ASP A 71 2.36 15.73 13.44
C ASP A 71 1.23 15.41 14.44
N ASP A 72 -0.03 15.33 13.99
CA ASP A 72 -1.18 15.01 14.85
C ASP A 72 -1.11 13.55 15.30
N LEU A 73 -0.92 13.36 16.61
CA LEU A 73 -0.75 12.03 17.20
C LEU A 73 -2.05 11.21 17.15
N ARG A 74 -3.22 11.83 17.29
CA ARG A 74 -4.51 11.14 17.21
C ARG A 74 -4.73 10.58 15.82
N THR A 75 -4.44 11.37 14.80
CA THR A 75 -4.52 10.98 13.40
C THR A 75 -3.55 9.84 13.09
N THR A 76 -2.26 10.02 13.40
CA THR A 76 -1.22 9.04 13.07
C THR A 76 -1.39 7.72 13.84
N VAL A 77 -1.72 7.75 15.13
CA VAL A 77 -1.95 6.52 15.91
C VAL A 77 -3.19 5.78 15.44
N THR A 78 -4.27 6.50 15.08
CA THR A 78 -5.47 5.89 14.48
C THR A 78 -5.13 5.21 13.15
N ALA A 79 -4.47 5.95 12.25
CA ALA A 79 -4.10 5.45 10.94
C ALA A 79 -3.17 4.24 11.03
N PHE A 80 -2.18 4.27 11.92
CA PHE A 80 -1.21 3.19 12.10
C PHE A 80 -1.86 1.89 12.56
N TRP A 81 -2.67 1.93 13.64
CA TRP A 81 -3.32 0.73 14.14
C TRP A 81 -4.35 0.17 13.16
N ALA A 82 -5.10 1.04 12.48
CA ALA A 82 -6.01 0.59 11.41
C ALA A 82 -5.23 -0.11 10.29
N SER A 83 -4.13 0.48 9.86
CA SER A 83 -3.27 -0.07 8.80
C SER A 83 -2.65 -1.41 9.16
N VAL A 84 -2.19 -1.58 10.40
CA VAL A 84 -1.64 -2.86 10.89
C VAL A 84 -2.71 -3.94 10.92
N VAL A 85 -3.93 -3.63 11.40
CA VAL A 85 -5.05 -4.59 11.39
C VAL A 85 -5.40 -4.99 9.97
N VAL A 86 -5.50 -4.03 9.05
CA VAL A 86 -5.80 -4.29 7.64
C VAL A 86 -4.71 -5.15 7.00
N LEU A 87 -3.43 -4.85 7.24
CA LEU A 87 -2.31 -5.64 6.74
C LEU A 87 -2.42 -7.11 7.18
N LEU A 88 -2.70 -7.36 8.46
CA LEU A 88 -2.84 -8.73 8.98
C LEU A 88 -3.99 -9.49 8.32
N VAL A 89 -5.14 -8.84 8.14
CA VAL A 89 -6.31 -9.43 7.47
C VAL A 89 -6.00 -9.70 5.99
N LEU A 90 -5.34 -8.75 5.32
CA LEU A 90 -5.02 -8.88 3.90
C LEU A 90 -3.98 -9.93 3.62
N VAL A 91 -2.98 -10.11 4.47
CA VAL A 91 -1.99 -11.17 4.30
C VAL A 91 -2.64 -12.56 4.27
N VAL A 92 -3.70 -12.77 5.07
CA VAL A 92 -4.48 -14.02 5.03
C VAL A 92 -5.27 -14.14 3.72
N LEU A 93 -5.89 -13.05 3.26
CA LEU A 93 -6.61 -13.03 1.99
C LEU A 93 -5.68 -13.30 0.80
N ILE A 94 -4.53 -12.62 0.75
CA ILE A 94 -3.50 -12.78 -0.28
C ILE A 94 -3.05 -14.24 -0.34
N TYR A 95 -2.74 -14.85 0.82
CA TYR A 95 -2.35 -16.26 0.87
C TYR A 95 -3.41 -17.18 0.22
N LEU A 96 -4.70 -16.96 0.50
CA LEU A 96 -5.78 -17.78 -0.04
C LEU A 96 -5.95 -17.58 -1.56
N VAL A 97 -5.94 -16.33 -2.01
CA VAL A 97 -6.14 -15.98 -3.43
C VAL A 97 -4.96 -16.48 -4.26
N GLU A 98 -3.73 -16.20 -3.85
CA GLU A 98 -2.52 -16.60 -4.57
C GLU A 98 -2.35 -18.12 -4.65
N HIS A 99 -2.78 -18.84 -3.61
CA HIS A 99 -2.75 -20.29 -3.63
C HIS A 99 -3.63 -20.89 -4.74
N TRP A 100 -4.76 -20.24 -5.06
CA TRP A 100 -5.70 -20.72 -6.08
C TRP A 100 -5.44 -20.13 -7.46
N ALA A 101 -4.89 -18.92 -7.54
CA ALA A 101 -4.57 -18.24 -8.79
C ALA A 101 -3.52 -18.98 -9.61
N MET A 102 -2.58 -19.67 -8.95
CA MET A 102 -1.48 -20.42 -9.58
C MET A 102 -0.62 -19.55 -10.54
N ALA A 103 -0.63 -18.23 -10.36
CA ALA A 103 0.09 -17.27 -11.20
C ALA A 103 1.52 -16.98 -10.73
N GLN A 104 2.05 -17.73 -9.75
CA GLN A 104 3.35 -17.47 -9.15
C GLN A 104 4.58 -17.78 -10.04
N GLY A 105 5.58 -16.89 -10.04
CA GLY A 105 6.85 -17.04 -10.75
C GLY A 105 6.85 -16.39 -12.14
N PHE A 106 7.87 -16.65 -12.94
CA PHE A 106 8.07 -15.97 -14.23
C PHE A 106 6.99 -16.32 -15.27
N GLY A 107 6.55 -15.30 -16.03
CA GLY A 107 5.70 -15.44 -17.21
C GLY A 107 6.46 -15.97 -18.42
N LEU A 108 5.74 -16.29 -19.50
CA LEU A 108 6.40 -16.71 -20.75
C LEU A 108 7.21 -15.55 -21.34
N GLU A 109 6.70 -14.33 -21.17
CA GLU A 109 7.27 -13.09 -21.65
C GLU A 109 8.54 -12.70 -20.87
N ASP A 110 8.64 -13.12 -19.61
CA ASP A 110 9.89 -13.00 -18.83
C ASP A 110 10.91 -14.09 -19.23
N SER A 111 10.45 -15.21 -19.81
CA SER A 111 11.28 -16.40 -20.03
C SER A 111 12.28 -16.23 -21.17
N ASP A 112 11.96 -15.39 -22.16
CA ASP A 112 12.88 -15.05 -23.25
C ASP A 112 14.13 -14.31 -22.73
N ASP A 113 13.94 -13.39 -21.77
CA ASP A 113 15.04 -12.66 -21.12
C ASP A 113 15.87 -13.54 -20.17
N LEU A 114 15.30 -14.65 -19.71
CA LEU A 114 15.92 -15.60 -18.79
C LEU A 114 16.46 -16.86 -19.48
N GLU A 115 16.45 -16.90 -20.82
CA GLU A 115 16.90 -18.06 -21.57
C GLU A 115 18.36 -18.42 -21.23
N GLY A 116 18.60 -19.69 -20.89
CA GLY A 116 19.91 -20.17 -20.46
C GLY A 116 20.31 -19.83 -19.02
N MET A 117 19.46 -19.12 -18.27
CA MET A 117 19.66 -18.86 -16.83
C MET A 117 18.89 -19.87 -15.96
N SER A 118 19.35 -20.08 -14.72
CA SER A 118 18.62 -20.88 -13.75
C SER A 118 17.44 -20.10 -13.19
N THR A 119 16.22 -20.57 -13.44
CA THR A 119 14.99 -20.05 -12.82
C THR A 119 14.75 -20.61 -11.41
N ALA A 120 15.65 -21.45 -10.88
CA ALA A 120 15.58 -21.91 -9.51
C ALA A 120 16.18 -20.86 -8.57
N ILE A 121 15.34 -20.04 -7.94
CA ILE A 121 15.74 -18.99 -6.99
C ILE A 121 15.95 -19.51 -5.54
N GLY A 122 15.79 -20.81 -5.29
CA GLY A 122 15.93 -21.41 -3.96
C GLY A 122 14.79 -21.11 -2.98
N ILE A 123 13.79 -20.34 -3.41
CA ILE A 123 12.64 -19.89 -2.60
C ILE A 123 11.35 -20.20 -3.35
N SER A 124 10.30 -20.56 -2.62
CA SER A 124 8.98 -20.79 -3.22
C SER A 124 8.43 -19.51 -3.84
N TYR A 125 8.12 -19.57 -5.14
CA TYR A 125 7.47 -18.48 -5.86
C TYR A 125 6.16 -18.03 -5.23
N LEU A 126 5.40 -18.96 -4.62
CA LEU A 126 4.19 -18.61 -3.87
C LEU A 126 4.48 -17.67 -2.70
N LYS A 127 5.58 -17.90 -1.98
CA LYS A 127 5.97 -17.01 -0.86
C LYS A 127 6.44 -15.64 -1.35
N VAL A 128 7.09 -15.61 -2.52
CA VAL A 128 7.54 -14.36 -3.14
C VAL A 128 6.34 -13.53 -3.61
N ILE A 129 5.39 -14.12 -4.34
CA ILE A 129 4.22 -13.38 -4.83
C ILE A 129 3.35 -12.87 -3.68
N ILE A 130 3.16 -13.65 -2.60
CA ILE A 130 2.47 -13.19 -1.39
C ILE A 130 3.20 -11.98 -0.78
N THR A 131 4.53 -12.02 -0.74
CA THR A 131 5.34 -10.91 -0.22
C THR A 131 5.16 -9.66 -1.08
N THR A 132 5.27 -9.80 -2.40
CA THR A 132 5.12 -8.70 -3.36
C THR A 132 3.72 -8.08 -3.27
N ALA A 133 2.66 -8.90 -3.27
CA ALA A 133 1.29 -8.45 -3.17
C ALA A 133 0.99 -7.76 -1.82
N ALA A 134 1.55 -8.25 -0.71
CA ALA A 134 1.37 -7.59 0.58
C ALA A 134 2.11 -6.25 0.62
N LEU A 135 3.36 -6.18 0.16
CA LEU A 135 4.15 -4.95 0.14
C LEU A 135 3.55 -3.89 -0.81
N SER A 136 2.97 -4.30 -1.94
CA SER A 136 2.35 -3.36 -2.89
C SER A 136 1.11 -2.67 -2.32
N THR A 137 0.38 -3.31 -1.41
CA THR A 137 -0.83 -2.74 -0.78
C THR A 137 -0.54 -1.68 0.28
N LEU A 138 0.67 -1.64 0.85
CA LEU A 138 1.00 -0.81 2.02
C LEU A 138 0.76 0.68 1.78
N GLY A 139 1.11 1.18 0.58
CA GLY A 139 0.92 2.58 0.23
C GLY A 139 -0.56 2.96 0.21
N ALA A 140 -1.40 2.15 -0.42
CA ALA A 140 -2.84 2.39 -0.51
C ALA A 140 -3.52 2.29 0.87
N ILE A 141 -3.08 1.36 1.73
CA ILE A 141 -3.55 1.25 3.11
C ILE A 141 -3.18 2.50 3.90
N ALA A 142 -1.91 2.92 3.86
CA ALA A 142 -1.44 4.09 4.61
C ALA A 142 -2.14 5.38 4.17
N GLU A 143 -2.28 5.60 2.86
CA GLU A 143 -2.97 6.77 2.29
C GLU A 143 -4.45 6.82 2.74
N ALA A 144 -5.17 5.72 2.59
CA ALA A 144 -6.59 5.66 2.98
C ALA A 144 -6.76 5.81 4.49
N ALA A 145 -5.90 5.18 5.30
CA ALA A 145 -5.97 5.27 6.75
C ALA A 145 -5.69 6.69 7.24
N MET A 146 -4.68 7.35 6.68
CA MET A 146 -4.34 8.75 6.99
C MET A 146 -5.47 9.69 6.62
N ALA A 147 -6.01 9.60 5.41
CA ALA A 147 -7.06 10.50 4.96
C ALA A 147 -8.36 10.36 5.79
N ILE A 148 -8.74 9.14 6.16
CA ILE A 148 -9.88 8.91 7.05
C ILE A 148 -9.59 9.42 8.46
N ALA A 149 -8.43 9.08 9.02
CA ALA A 149 -8.08 9.47 10.38
C ALA A 149 -8.02 11.00 10.51
N ALA A 150 -7.38 11.70 9.57
CA ALA A 150 -7.26 13.15 9.57
C ALA A 150 -8.64 13.82 9.51
N GLY A 151 -9.50 13.41 8.57
CA GLY A 151 -10.85 13.97 8.45
C GLY A 151 -11.72 13.69 9.68
N LEU A 152 -11.59 12.52 10.31
CA LEU A 152 -12.31 12.23 11.55
C LEU A 152 -11.76 13.00 12.76
N THR A 153 -10.44 13.21 12.82
CA THR A 153 -9.80 14.03 13.85
C THR A 153 -10.29 15.47 13.77
N GLU A 154 -10.36 16.05 12.56
CA GLU A 154 -10.90 17.39 12.33
C GLU A 154 -12.36 17.50 12.78
N ILE A 155 -13.21 16.55 12.38
CA ILE A 155 -14.62 16.51 12.80
C ILE A 155 -14.76 16.42 14.33
N LEU A 156 -13.91 15.63 15.00
CA LEU A 156 -13.93 15.52 16.46
C LEU A 156 -13.37 16.74 17.16
N GLY A 157 -12.46 17.49 16.51
CA GLY A 157 -12.00 18.79 16.98
C GLY A 157 -13.13 19.84 17.00
N GLU A 158 -13.99 19.84 15.98
CA GLU A 158 -15.15 20.75 15.92
C GLU A 158 -16.36 20.25 16.74
N HIS A 159 -16.55 18.93 16.83
CA HIS A 159 -17.69 18.29 17.48
C HIS A 159 -17.26 17.14 18.41
N PRO A 160 -16.70 17.43 19.59
CA PRO A 160 -16.17 16.40 20.51
C PRO A 160 -17.23 15.40 21.00
N ASP A 161 -18.47 15.89 21.19
CA ASP A 161 -19.61 15.09 21.69
C ASP A 161 -20.33 14.30 20.58
N LEU A 162 -19.79 14.26 19.35
CA LEU A 162 -20.43 13.59 18.23
C LEU A 162 -20.63 12.10 18.52
N SER A 163 -21.87 11.61 18.45
CA SER A 163 -22.20 10.19 18.69
C SER A 163 -21.44 9.25 17.74
N ASP A 164 -21.06 8.07 18.21
CA ASP A 164 -20.30 7.08 17.43
C ASP A 164 -20.96 6.69 16.11
N ASN A 165 -22.30 6.60 16.09
CA ASN A 165 -23.05 6.31 14.86
C ASN A 165 -22.86 7.39 13.79
N ARG A 166 -22.83 8.66 14.21
CA ARG A 166 -22.56 9.78 13.31
C ARG A 166 -21.10 9.80 12.87
N LEU A 167 -20.17 9.50 13.78
CA LEU A 167 -18.75 9.39 13.45
C LEU A 167 -18.49 8.27 12.43
N MET A 168 -19.16 7.13 12.59
CA MET A 168 -19.16 6.02 11.61
C MET A 168 -19.69 6.48 10.25
N GLN A 169 -20.82 7.18 10.24
CA GLN A 169 -21.39 7.71 9.01
C GLN A 169 -20.44 8.69 8.31
N SER A 170 -19.85 9.63 9.05
CA SER A 170 -18.88 10.59 8.51
C SER A 170 -17.65 9.90 7.93
N GLY A 171 -17.10 8.90 8.64
CA GLY A 171 -15.98 8.10 8.13
C GLY A 171 -16.33 7.38 6.83
N MET A 172 -17.53 6.82 6.73
CA MET A 172 -17.99 6.19 5.50
C MET A 172 -18.21 7.20 4.36
N GLU A 173 -18.66 8.41 4.65
CA GLU A 173 -18.84 9.48 3.65
C GLU A 173 -17.51 9.95 3.07
N ILE A 174 -16.50 10.17 3.91
CA ILE A 174 -15.13 10.48 3.48
C ILE A 174 -14.57 9.30 2.66
N GLY A 175 -14.75 8.08 3.14
CA GLY A 175 -14.25 6.87 2.48
C GLY A 175 -14.80 6.63 1.09
N LYS A 176 -16.05 7.01 0.81
CA LYS A 176 -16.62 6.93 -0.55
C LYS A 176 -15.81 7.76 -1.57
N GLN A 177 -15.29 8.91 -1.16
CA GLN A 177 -14.49 9.76 -2.04
C GLN A 177 -13.11 9.14 -2.28
N ILE A 178 -12.45 8.67 -1.21
CA ILE A 178 -11.14 8.02 -1.27
C ILE A 178 -11.17 6.76 -2.14
N ILE A 179 -12.18 5.90 -1.96
CA ILE A 179 -12.33 4.69 -2.77
C ILE A 179 -12.37 5.03 -4.26
N GLY A 180 -13.10 6.08 -4.65
CA GLY A 180 -13.21 6.50 -6.04
C GLY A 180 -11.91 7.02 -6.63
N THR A 181 -11.17 7.86 -5.90
CA THR A 181 -9.90 8.41 -6.38
C THR A 181 -8.79 7.36 -6.43
N THR A 182 -8.67 6.53 -5.40
CA THR A 182 -7.67 5.45 -5.35
C THR A 182 -7.95 4.39 -6.41
N LEU A 183 -9.23 4.14 -6.75
CA LEU A 183 -9.58 3.22 -7.85
C LEU A 183 -8.93 3.64 -9.16
N ASN A 184 -9.09 4.91 -9.52
CA ASN A 184 -8.53 5.45 -10.76
C ASN A 184 -6.99 5.43 -10.76
N THR A 185 -6.36 5.74 -9.64
CA THR A 185 -4.89 5.72 -9.52
C THR A 185 -4.32 4.34 -9.77
N LEU A 186 -4.85 3.30 -9.12
CA LEU A 186 -4.37 1.93 -9.33
C LEU A 186 -4.71 1.42 -10.74
N PHE A 187 -5.88 1.79 -11.28
CA PHE A 187 -6.26 1.44 -12.64
C PHE A 187 -5.28 2.01 -13.68
N PHE A 188 -4.90 3.28 -13.54
CA PHE A 188 -3.90 3.89 -14.43
C PHE A 188 -2.50 3.30 -14.22
N GLY A 189 -2.13 2.97 -12.98
CA GLY A 189 -0.88 2.25 -12.69
C GLY A 189 -0.82 0.90 -13.41
N PHE A 190 -1.88 0.11 -13.32
CA PHE A 190 -2.03 -1.18 -13.99
C PHE A 190 -1.91 -1.06 -15.52
N PHE A 191 -2.77 -0.25 -16.14
CA PHE A 191 -2.80 -0.14 -17.59
C PHE A 191 -1.54 0.55 -18.15
N GLY A 192 -1.00 1.52 -17.43
CA GLY A 192 0.24 2.20 -17.81
C GLY A 192 1.46 1.27 -17.70
N GLY A 193 1.53 0.47 -16.63
CA GLY A 193 2.64 -0.46 -16.38
C GLY A 193 2.69 -1.61 -17.38
N LEU A 194 1.53 -2.12 -17.80
CA LEU A 194 1.43 -3.23 -18.77
C LEU A 194 1.15 -2.77 -20.22
N LEU A 195 1.28 -1.47 -20.53
CA LEU A 195 0.91 -0.95 -21.84
C LEU A 195 1.67 -1.62 -22.99
N ALA A 196 2.98 -1.82 -22.83
CA ALA A 196 3.80 -2.50 -23.83
C ALA A 196 3.35 -3.95 -24.06
N LEU A 197 2.98 -4.66 -22.97
CA LEU A 197 2.48 -6.02 -23.02
C LEU A 197 1.11 -6.08 -23.73
N PHE A 198 0.21 -5.13 -23.46
CA PHE A 198 -1.06 -5.05 -24.19
C PHE A 198 -0.88 -4.81 -25.69
N ILE A 199 0.08 -3.94 -26.08
CA ILE A 199 0.41 -3.72 -27.49
C ILE A 199 1.00 -5.00 -28.11
N TRP A 200 1.85 -5.72 -27.38
CA TRP A 200 2.40 -7.01 -27.82
C TRP A 200 1.30 -8.05 -28.06
N PHE A 201 0.40 -8.24 -27.11
CA PHE A 201 -0.74 -9.16 -27.24
C PHE A 201 -1.62 -8.82 -28.45
N ALA A 202 -1.89 -7.52 -28.66
CA ALA A 202 -2.64 -7.05 -29.82
C ALA A 202 -1.88 -7.30 -31.13
N GLY A 203 -0.58 -7.02 -31.17
CA GLY A 203 0.27 -7.19 -32.35
C GLY A 203 0.41 -8.66 -32.78
N LEU A 204 0.44 -9.59 -31.80
CA LEU A 204 0.50 -11.03 -32.04
C LEU A 204 -0.88 -11.71 -32.13
N ASN A 205 -1.97 -10.94 -32.11
CA ASN A 205 -3.35 -11.43 -32.20
C ASN A 205 -3.68 -12.50 -31.14
N TYR A 206 -3.24 -12.30 -29.90
CA TYR A 206 -3.62 -13.17 -28.79
C TYR A 206 -5.14 -13.16 -28.60
N SER A 207 -5.71 -14.33 -28.30
CA SER A 207 -7.14 -14.41 -27.97
C SER A 207 -7.40 -13.74 -26.62
N PHE A 208 -8.59 -13.19 -26.42
CA PHE A 208 -8.98 -12.62 -25.12
C PHE A 208 -8.84 -13.65 -23.99
N GLY A 209 -9.18 -14.92 -24.24
CA GLY A 209 -9.00 -16.01 -23.29
C GLY A 209 -7.54 -16.24 -22.90
N THR A 210 -6.61 -16.09 -23.85
CA THR A 210 -5.17 -16.19 -23.58
C THR A 210 -4.71 -15.04 -22.68
N ILE A 211 -5.15 -13.81 -22.95
CA ILE A 211 -4.75 -12.62 -22.18
C ILE A 211 -5.24 -12.71 -20.73
N VAL A 212 -6.51 -13.08 -20.51
CA VAL A 212 -7.06 -13.14 -19.14
C VAL A 212 -6.53 -14.32 -18.31
N ASN A 213 -5.89 -15.29 -18.95
CA ASN A 213 -5.20 -16.39 -18.29
C ASN A 213 -3.67 -16.22 -18.34
N ASP A 214 -3.19 -15.10 -18.89
CA ASP A 214 -1.76 -14.81 -18.89
C ASP A 214 -1.27 -14.59 -17.45
N LYS A 215 -0.08 -15.10 -17.17
CA LYS A 215 0.44 -15.15 -15.81
C LYS A 215 0.81 -13.77 -15.27
N ILE A 216 1.42 -12.93 -16.10
CA ILE A 216 1.78 -11.56 -15.73
C ILE A 216 0.49 -10.76 -15.53
N PHE A 217 -0.46 -10.88 -16.47
CA PHE A 217 -1.76 -10.21 -16.37
C PHE A 217 -2.53 -10.62 -15.10
N VAL A 218 -2.64 -11.93 -14.81
CA VAL A 218 -3.37 -12.46 -13.65
C VAL A 218 -2.72 -12.02 -12.34
N SER A 219 -1.38 -12.08 -12.24
CA SER A 219 -0.66 -11.62 -11.05
C SER A 219 -0.94 -10.14 -10.77
N GLU A 220 -0.85 -9.29 -11.80
CA GLU A 220 -0.99 -7.85 -11.62
C GLU A 220 -2.45 -7.45 -11.37
N ILE A 221 -3.43 -8.05 -12.05
CA ILE A 221 -4.85 -7.74 -11.80
C ILE A 221 -5.28 -8.20 -10.39
N ILE A 222 -4.75 -9.33 -9.90
CA ILE A 222 -4.98 -9.78 -8.52
C ILE A 222 -4.40 -8.75 -7.53
N ALA A 223 -3.16 -8.29 -7.74
CA ALA A 223 -2.54 -7.28 -6.88
C ALA A 223 -3.37 -5.97 -6.83
N VAL A 224 -3.89 -5.52 -7.97
CA VAL A 224 -4.78 -4.34 -8.05
C VAL A 224 -6.09 -4.57 -7.29
N LEU A 225 -6.75 -5.72 -7.50
CA LEU A 225 -8.00 -6.05 -6.82
C LEU A 225 -7.82 -6.18 -5.31
N ILE A 226 -6.73 -6.80 -4.86
CA ILE A 226 -6.38 -6.89 -3.44
C ILE A 226 -6.14 -5.49 -2.87
N SER A 227 -5.47 -4.60 -3.61
CA SER A 227 -5.26 -3.21 -3.21
C SER A 227 -6.58 -2.44 -3.06
N PHE A 228 -7.57 -2.68 -3.95
CA PHE A 228 -8.92 -2.12 -3.78
C PHE A 228 -9.62 -2.62 -2.53
N ILE A 229 -9.54 -3.93 -2.28
CA ILE A 229 -10.10 -4.52 -1.06
C ILE A 229 -9.42 -3.92 0.17
N ALA A 230 -8.10 -3.70 0.12
CA ALA A 230 -7.34 -3.03 1.18
C ALA A 230 -7.95 -1.68 1.56
N VAL A 231 -8.17 -0.82 0.56
CA VAL A 231 -8.73 0.52 0.74
C VAL A 231 -10.15 0.46 1.30
N ILE A 232 -11.00 -0.41 0.74
CA ILE A 232 -12.39 -0.57 1.18
C ILE A 232 -12.47 -1.02 2.64
N VAL A 233 -11.61 -1.95 3.06
CA VAL A 233 -11.56 -2.44 4.45
C VAL A 233 -10.91 -1.41 5.38
N THR A 234 -9.97 -0.61 4.88
CA THR A 234 -9.29 0.44 5.66
C THR A 234 -10.24 1.53 6.13
N VAL A 235 -11.26 1.89 5.34
CA VAL A 235 -12.26 2.91 5.71
C VAL A 235 -12.97 2.57 7.04
N PRO A 236 -13.73 1.46 7.15
CA PRO A 236 -14.41 1.12 8.40
C PRO A 236 -13.42 0.78 9.52
N ALA A 237 -12.27 0.16 9.22
CA ALA A 237 -11.25 -0.14 10.22
C ALA A 237 -10.73 1.14 10.89
N SER A 238 -10.39 2.16 10.12
CA SER A 238 -9.90 3.44 10.63
C SER A 238 -10.95 4.16 11.47
N THR A 239 -12.21 4.14 11.04
CA THR A 239 -13.30 4.75 11.82
C THR A 239 -13.58 3.99 13.13
N MET A 240 -13.54 2.66 13.11
CA MET A 240 -13.70 1.85 14.33
C MET A 240 -12.56 2.09 15.33
N ILE A 241 -11.32 2.19 14.86
CA ILE A 241 -10.16 2.52 15.72
C ILE A 241 -10.31 3.92 16.31
N MET A 242 -10.76 4.91 15.53
CA MET A 242 -11.00 6.27 16.03
C MET A 242 -12.06 6.28 17.15
N ILE A 243 -13.19 5.60 16.94
CA ILE A 243 -14.25 5.47 17.96
C ILE A 243 -13.70 4.81 19.24
N TRP A 244 -12.92 3.74 19.07
CA TRP A 244 -12.30 3.06 20.21
C TRP A 244 -11.31 3.96 20.98
N GLN A 245 -10.51 4.75 20.27
CA GLN A 245 -9.59 5.72 20.89
C GLN A 245 -10.32 6.84 21.62
N LYS A 246 -11.42 7.36 21.05
CA LYS A 246 -12.29 8.36 21.68
C LYS A 246 -12.77 7.88 23.05
N HIS A 247 -13.17 6.61 23.18
CA HIS A 247 -13.60 6.04 24.46
C HIS A 247 -12.47 5.79 25.46
N ARG A 248 -11.22 5.61 25.00
CA ARG A 248 -10.06 5.38 25.87
C ARG A 248 -9.41 6.64 26.41
N GLY A 249 -9.89 7.83 26.04
CA GLY A 249 -9.50 9.07 26.69
C GLY A 249 -8.15 9.63 26.27
N ILE A 250 -7.67 9.34 25.05
CA ILE A 250 -6.56 10.11 24.44
C ILE A 250 -6.93 11.61 24.35
N ASP A 251 -8.21 11.94 24.43
CA ASP A 251 -8.79 13.29 24.48
C ASP A 251 -8.59 14.04 25.82
N LYS A 252 -8.15 13.37 26.90
CA LYS A 252 -8.10 13.99 28.23
C LYS A 252 -6.77 14.65 28.60
N ASP A 253 -5.69 14.36 27.87
CA ASP A 253 -4.33 14.74 28.31
C ASP A 253 -3.71 15.94 27.57
N GLU A 254 -4.39 16.53 26.56
CA GLU A 254 -3.83 17.66 25.79
C GLU A 254 -4.61 18.99 25.88
N VAL A 255 -5.72 19.06 26.62
CA VAL A 255 -6.38 20.36 26.92
C VAL A 255 -5.73 21.08 28.10
N VAL A 256 -4.69 20.50 28.71
CA VAL A 256 -3.92 21.13 29.79
C VAL A 256 -2.42 21.08 29.47
N LYS A 257 -1.96 21.89 28.52
CA LYS A 257 -0.63 22.51 28.54
C LYS A 257 -0.52 23.68 27.58
#